data_AF-A0A7J2HK48-F1
#
_entry.id   AF-A0A7J2HK48-F1
#
_cell.length_a   1.000
_cell.length_b   1.000
_cell.length_c   1.000
_cell.angle_alpha   90.00
_cell.angle_beta   90.00
_cell.angle_gamma   90.00
#
_symmetry.space_group_name_H-M   'P 1'
#
loop_
_entity.id
_entity.type
_entity.pdbx_description
1 polymer ?
#
loop_
_entity_poly.entity_id
_entity_poly.type
_entity_poly.pdbx_seq_one_letter_code
_entity_poly.pdbx_strand_id
1 'polypeptide(L)'
;GHGVYDTAWYRPKDEVDFWMKKDPIDRFFKKLKSLGIISEDEFKRWDEEIASILEEAVKEAEEAPIMPFDEMWDYLYVSGGARYGEWR
;
A
#
# COMPACT_ATOMS: atom_id res chain seq x y z
N GLY A 1 -4.46 2.08 -13.42
CA GLY A 1 -5.73 2.81 -13.57
C GLY A 1 -6.37 2.93 -12.21
N HIS A 2 -7.68 2.75 -12.13
CA HIS A 2 -8.45 2.72 -10.88
C HIS A 2 -8.13 1.49 -10.01
N GLY A 3 -7.59 0.42 -10.59
CA GLY A 3 -7.07 -0.76 -9.89
C GLY A 3 -5.99 -1.48 -10.69
N VAL A 4 -5.53 -2.62 -10.16
CA VAL A 4 -4.43 -3.44 -10.74
C VAL A 4 -4.72 -3.88 -12.18
N TYR A 5 -5.98 -4.19 -12.49
CA TYR A 5 -6.39 -4.67 -13.81
C TYR A 5 -6.84 -3.55 -14.78
N ASP A 6 -6.94 -2.31 -14.32
CA ASP A 6 -7.34 -1.20 -15.15
C ASP A 6 -6.14 -0.53 -15.81
N THR A 7 -6.04 -0.70 -17.13
CA THR A 7 -4.97 -0.14 -17.97
C THR A 7 -5.12 1.37 -18.24
N ALA A 8 -6.22 1.99 -17.83
CA ALA A 8 -6.51 3.43 -17.97
C ALA A 8 -6.54 3.94 -19.43
N TRP A 9 -6.92 3.10 -20.39
CA TRP A 9 -7.00 3.43 -21.82
C TRP A 9 -7.97 4.58 -22.15
N TYR A 10 -8.93 4.85 -21.26
CA TYR A 10 -9.93 5.93 -21.40
C TYR A 10 -9.39 7.32 -21.02
N ARG A 11 -8.16 7.43 -20.52
CA ARG A 11 -7.57 8.68 -20.05
C ARG A 11 -6.42 9.13 -20.97
N PRO A 12 -6.41 10.39 -21.45
CA PRO A 12 -5.31 10.92 -22.25
C PRO A 12 -3.98 10.90 -21.50
N LYS A 13 -2.88 10.53 -22.18
CA LYS A 13 -1.54 10.53 -21.60
C LYS A 13 -1.07 11.94 -21.20
N ASP A 14 -1.38 12.94 -22.03
CA ASP A 14 -0.99 14.34 -21.78
C ASP A 14 -1.60 14.90 -20.48
N GLU A 15 -2.81 14.46 -20.14
CA GLU A 15 -3.45 14.82 -18.87
C GLU A 15 -2.69 14.22 -17.68
N VAL A 16 -2.29 12.94 -17.78
CA VAL A 16 -1.49 12.27 -16.74
C VAL A 16 -0.17 13.01 -16.54
N ASP A 17 0.54 13.31 -17.63
CA ASP A 17 1.83 14.01 -17.56
C ASP A 17 1.71 15.41 -16.97
N PHE A 18 0.61 16.13 -17.27
CA PHE A 18 0.33 17.43 -16.69
C PHE A 18 0.19 17.35 -15.16
N TRP A 19 -0.49 16.32 -14.65
CA TRP A 19 -0.69 16.13 -13.20
C TRP A 19 0.52 15.52 -12.50
N MET A 20 1.28 14.64 -13.14
CA MET A 20 2.54 14.11 -12.59
C MET A 20 3.53 15.23 -12.27
N LYS A 21 3.60 16.27 -13.10
CA LYS A 21 4.41 17.48 -12.83
C LYS A 21 3.95 18.27 -11.60
N LYS A 22 2.79 17.95 -11.01
CA LYS A 22 2.19 18.62 -9.87
C LYS A 22 2.17 17.74 -8.62
N ASP A 23 3.00 16.71 -8.57
CA ASP A 23 3.13 15.79 -7.43
C ASP A 23 3.20 16.56 -6.08
N PRO A 24 2.27 16.29 -5.14
CA PRO A 24 2.25 16.98 -3.85
C PRO A 24 3.50 16.69 -3.00
N ILE A 25 4.11 15.51 -3.10
CA ILE A 25 5.29 15.11 -2.34
C ILE A 25 6.48 15.97 -2.77
N ASP A 26 6.78 16.00 -4.07
CA ASP A 26 7.86 16.81 -4.64
C ASP A 26 7.69 18.30 -4.33
N ARG A 27 6.45 18.79 -4.43
CA ARG A 27 6.14 20.20 -4.18
C ARG A 27 6.35 20.57 -2.73
N PHE A 28 5.93 19.70 -1.80
CA PHE A 28 6.12 19.94 -0.39
C PHE A 28 7.59 19.80 0.02
N PHE A 29 8.29 18.79 -0.51
CA PHE A 29 9.73 18.64 -0.36
C PHE A 29 10.49 19.91 -0.77
N LYS A 30 10.24 20.42 -1.99
CA LYS A 30 10.86 21.67 -2.48
C LYS A 30 10.59 22.84 -1.54
N LYS A 31 9.37 22.95 -0.98
CA LYS A 31 9.03 23.99 -0.03
C LYS A 31 9.81 23.85 1.28
N LEU A 32 9.84 22.66 1.88
CA LEU A 32 10.57 22.42 3.13
C LEU A 32 12.08 22.61 2.95
N LYS A 33 12.64 22.17 1.82
CA LYS A 33 14.04 22.40 1.44
C LYS A 33 14.35 23.90 1.34
N SER A 34 13.48 24.66 0.69
CA SER A 34 13.65 26.12 0.55
C SER A 34 13.59 26.86 1.89
N LEU A 35 12.92 26.28 2.89
CA LEU A 35 12.85 26.78 4.26
C LEU A 35 14.00 26.28 5.15
N GLY A 36 14.90 25.43 4.62
CA GLY A 36 16.00 24.84 5.39
C GLY A 36 15.56 23.83 6.45
N ILE A 37 14.33 23.30 6.35
CA ILE A 37 13.76 22.35 7.33
C ILE A 37 14.28 20.93 7.10
N ILE A 38 14.51 20.56 5.84
CA ILE A 38 15.02 19.24 5.44
C ILE A 38 16.06 19.39 4.34
N SER A 39 16.99 18.44 4.29
CA SER A 39 17.98 18.29 3.21
C SER A 39 17.58 17.23 2.18
N GLU A 40 18.28 17.21 1.05
CA GLU A 40 18.13 16.15 0.04
C GLU A 40 18.57 14.79 0.57
N ASP A 41 19.65 14.76 1.37
CA ASP A 41 20.17 13.52 1.93
C ASP A 41 19.21 12.90 2.94
N GLU A 42 18.54 13.71 3.76
CA GLU A 42 17.49 13.23 4.67
C GLU A 42 16.29 12.66 3.92
N PHE A 43 15.85 13.34 2.86
CA PHE A 43 14.73 12.86 2.04
C PHE A 43 15.05 11.53 1.36
N LYS A 44 16.24 11.41 0.77
CA LYS A 44 16.71 10.17 0.17
C LYS A 44 16.85 9.03 1.18
N ARG A 45 17.36 9.33 2.38
CA ARG A 45 17.47 8.34 3.47
C ARG A 45 16.10 7.78 3.85
N TRP A 46 15.06 8.62 3.91
CA TRP A 46 13.71 8.15 4.19
C TRP A 46 13.14 7.27 3.08
N ASP A 47 13.41 7.56 1.82
CA ASP A 47 13.00 6.67 0.71
C ASP A 47 13.63 5.27 0.86
N GLU A 48 14.92 5.21 1.20
CA GLU A 48 15.63 3.94 1.45
C GLU A 48 15.08 3.20 2.69
N GLU A 49 14.81 3.93 3.78
CA GLU A 49 14.22 3.38 5.00
C GLU A 49 12.81 2.81 4.75
N ILE A 50 11.95 3.55 4.05
CA ILE A 50 10.60 3.11 3.70
C ILE A 50 10.65 1.89 2.78
N ALA A 51 11.57 1.86 1.80
CA ALA A 51 11.73 0.69 0.93
C ALA A 51 12.10 -0.56 1.74
N SER A 52 13.00 -0.44 2.71
CA SER A 52 13.37 -1.54 3.60
C SER A 52 12.20 -2.02 4.46
N ILE A 53 11.41 -1.11 5.02
CA ILE A 53 10.21 -1.44 5.82
C ILE A 53 9.18 -2.19 4.94
N LEU A 54 8.97 -1.74 3.71
CA LEU A 54 8.05 -2.39 2.77
C LEU A 54 8.54 -3.79 2.39
N GLU A 55 9.83 -3.98 2.15
CA GLU A 55 10.39 -5.30 1.84
C GLU A 55 10.20 -6.29 2.99
N GLU A 56 10.45 -5.85 4.23
CA GLU A 56 10.23 -6.67 5.43
C GLU A 56 8.74 -7.02 5.61
N ALA A 57 7.84 -6.03 5.47
CA ALA A 57 6.41 -6.25 5.61
C ALA A 57 5.84 -7.19 4.53
N VAL A 58 6.33 -7.09 3.29
CA VAL A 58 5.94 -8.01 2.21
C VAL A 58 6.43 -9.42 2.52
N LYS A 59 7.68 -9.57 2.94
CA LYS A 59 8.25 -10.87 3.30
C LYS A 59 7.48 -11.52 4.45
N GLU A 60 7.15 -10.78 5.50
CA GLU A 60 6.34 -11.29 6.62
C GLU A 60 4.97 -11.79 6.13
N ALA A 61 4.31 -11.02 5.26
CA ALA A 61 3.02 -11.41 4.69
C ALA A 61 3.09 -12.64 3.78
N GLU A 62 4.18 -12.81 3.02
CA GLU A 62 4.40 -13.97 2.16
C GLU A 62 4.77 -15.24 2.94
N GLU A 63 5.52 -15.09 4.04
CA GLU A 63 5.91 -16.19 4.94
C GLU A 63 4.79 -16.59 5.91
N ALA A 64 3.79 -15.73 6.10
CA ALA A 64 2.67 -15.99 6.99
C ALA A 64 1.90 -17.26 6.56
N PRO A 65 1.54 -18.13 7.51
CA PRO A 65 0.78 -19.32 7.19
C PRO A 65 -0.59 -18.96 6.63
N ILE A 66 -1.03 -19.70 5.62
CA ILE A 66 -2.41 -19.60 5.13
C ILE A 66 -3.34 -20.07 6.26
N MET A 67 -4.34 -19.25 6.58
CA MET A 67 -5.37 -19.61 7.56
C MET A 67 -6.04 -20.94 7.17
N PRO A 68 -6.08 -21.94 8.06
CA PRO A 68 -6.83 -23.16 7.83
C PRO A 68 -8.29 -22.88 7.53
N PHE A 69 -8.88 -23.63 6.59
CA PHE A 69 -10.28 -23.43 6.19
C PHE A 69 -11.26 -23.47 7.37
N ASP A 70 -10.99 -24.33 8.37
CA ASP A 70 -11.85 -24.48 9.54
C ASP A 70 -11.79 -23.28 10.49
N GLU A 71 -10.68 -22.54 10.53
CA GLU A 71 -10.55 -21.31 11.35
C GLU A 71 -11.35 -20.14 10.77
N MET A 72 -11.68 -20.18 9.47
CA MET A 72 -12.49 -19.14 8.83
C MET A 72 -13.87 -19.00 9.51
N TRP A 73 -14.42 -20.08 10.05
CA TRP A 73 -15.74 -20.08 10.69
C TRP A 73 -15.80 -19.32 12.02
N ASP A 74 -14.65 -19.19 12.70
CA ASP A 74 -14.57 -18.48 13.97
C ASP A 74 -14.84 -16.97 13.80
N TYR A 75 -14.74 -16.45 12.57
CA TYR A 75 -14.99 -15.05 12.21
C TYR A 75 -16.41 -14.76 11.73
N LEU A 76 -17.31 -15.76 11.72
CA LEU A 76 -18.72 -15.57 11.31
C LEU A 76 -19.65 -15.21 12.47
N TYR A 77 -19.43 -15.82 13.64
CA TYR A 77 -20.20 -15.55 14.85
C TYR A 77 -19.27 -15.44 16.04
N VAL A 78 -19.57 -14.52 16.96
CA VAL A 78 -18.79 -14.26 18.18
C VAL A 78 -18.55 -15.51 19.04
N SER A 79 -19.46 -16.49 18.98
CA SER A 79 -19.36 -17.73 19.74
C SER A 79 -18.43 -18.78 19.14
N GLY A 80 -17.92 -18.60 17.91
CA GLY A 80 -17.04 -19.57 17.23
C GLY A 80 -17.68 -20.95 16.99
N GLY A 81 -19.01 -21.05 17.09
CA GLY A 81 -19.73 -22.33 17.02
C GLY A 81 -20.17 -22.74 15.63
N ALA A 82 -19.92 -21.94 14.61
CA ALA A 82 -20.24 -22.32 13.24
C ALA A 82 -19.19 -23.30 12.72
N ARG A 83 -19.63 -24.38 12.09
CA ARG A 83 -18.76 -25.33 11.39
C ARG A 83 -19.34 -25.65 10.03
N TYR A 84 -18.48 -25.94 9.08
CA TYR A 84 -18.92 -26.35 7.75
C TYR A 84 -19.68 -27.67 7.83
N GLY A 85 -20.91 -27.71 7.31
CA GLY A 85 -21.70 -28.94 7.24
C GLY A 85 -22.51 -29.31 8.47
N GLU A 86 -22.38 -28.60 9.60
CA GLU A 86 -23.18 -28.84 10.82
C GLU A 86 -24.58 -28.20 10.80
N TRP A 87 -25.01 -27.67 9.65
CA TRP A 87 -26.32 -27.05 9.42
C TRP A 87 -27.43 -28.06 9.04
N ARG A 88 -27.29 -29.33 9.44
CA ARG A 88 -28.26 -30.40 9.18
C ARG A 88 -28.83 -30.98 10.46
#